data_AF-A0AA41T6N3-F1
#
_entry.id   AF-A0AA41T6N3-F1
#
_cell.length_a   1.000
_cell.length_b   1.000
_cell.length_c   1.000
_cell.angle_alpha   90.00
_cell.angle_beta   90.00
_cell.angle_gamma   90.00
#
_symmetry.space_group_name_H-M   'P 1'
#
loop_
_entity.id
_entity.type
_entity.pdbx_description
1 polymer ?
#
loop_
_entity_poly.entity_id
_entity_poly.type
_entity_poly.pdbx_seq_one_letter_code
_entity_poly.pdbx_strand_id
1 'polypeptide(L)'
;MRRPDPPVPPLPSWPDAPAGVLAGLGGTEAQQITLHPLVGRVFVHTLDHATFLRLPEHVAVPPTVRITYHAHLQGHPDLPRWLRYTQRSPYHPGFLYGTATAEDRGRQVIEVTAYNRDSFDTTRQRLLLLIGDPEGPRLPYQAEFLVRSHDVEEVLPSTPANRFLTALAGLWEPGELQLLNVTSALDRGGRVPLPIEGRKEGVYIKVGSASPFSTCLKMVASPDSHARCAQGQPPLLSCYDNLAPHFRVDWCNVSLVDKSVPEPVDELPTPGDGILEHDPFFCPPTEATARDFLADFLVTLLVPLLVALLLTLLLAYIMCCRREGRLKRDLATSE
;
A
#
# COMPACT_ATOMS: atom_id res chain seq x y z
N MET A 1 15.31 -85.38 -41.00
CA MET A 1 16.28 -84.73 -40.08
C MET A 1 15.76 -83.35 -39.69
N ARG A 2 15.22 -83.21 -38.48
CA ARG A 2 15.40 -82.12 -37.49
C ARG A 2 14.21 -82.14 -36.53
N ARG A 3 14.55 -81.89 -35.27
CA ARG A 3 13.88 -82.26 -34.03
C ARG A 3 12.57 -81.48 -33.79
N PRO A 4 11.64 -82.01 -32.99
CA PRO A 4 10.63 -81.20 -32.34
C PRO A 4 11.28 -80.31 -31.26
N ASP A 5 10.85 -79.06 -31.19
CA ASP A 5 11.33 -78.09 -30.21
C ASP A 5 10.92 -78.45 -28.77
N PRO A 6 11.77 -78.16 -27.77
CA PRO A 6 11.49 -78.45 -26.37
C PRO A 6 10.49 -77.45 -25.76
N PRO A 7 9.77 -77.83 -24.67
CA PRO A 7 8.83 -76.94 -24.00
C PRO A 7 9.56 -75.80 -23.25
N VAL A 8 9.00 -74.60 -23.35
CA VAL A 8 9.46 -73.40 -22.65
C VAL A 8 9.12 -73.49 -21.16
N PRO A 9 10.07 -73.25 -20.23
CA PRO A 9 9.80 -73.25 -18.79
C PRO A 9 9.03 -71.98 -18.35
N PRO A 10 8.26 -72.05 -17.25
CA PRO A 10 7.50 -70.90 -16.75
C PRO A 10 8.42 -69.82 -16.17
N LEU A 11 8.05 -68.55 -16.40
CA LEU A 11 8.69 -67.39 -15.79
C LEU A 11 8.35 -67.33 -14.28
N PRO A 12 9.28 -66.88 -13.42
CA PRO A 12 9.07 -66.81 -11.99
C PRO A 12 8.03 -65.74 -11.61
N SER A 13 7.07 -66.17 -10.79
CA SER A 13 6.10 -65.32 -10.10
C SER A 13 6.82 -64.41 -9.09
N TRP A 14 6.72 -63.10 -9.29
CA TRP A 14 7.11 -62.12 -8.28
C TRP A 14 5.99 -62.02 -7.25
N PRO A 15 6.30 -62.00 -5.94
CA PRO A 15 5.28 -61.87 -4.91
C PRO A 15 4.62 -60.49 -4.96
N ASP A 16 3.30 -60.48 -4.77
CA ASP A 16 2.44 -59.32 -4.65
C ASP A 16 3.04 -58.28 -3.69
N ALA A 17 3.36 -57.10 -4.23
CA ALA A 17 3.57 -55.92 -3.41
C ALA A 17 2.20 -55.39 -2.94
N PRO A 18 1.99 -55.18 -1.64
CA PRO A 18 0.69 -54.78 -1.12
C PRO A 18 0.29 -53.40 -1.61
N ALA A 19 -1.01 -53.26 -1.87
CA ALA A 19 -1.71 -52.04 -2.26
C ALA A 19 -1.32 -50.85 -1.37
N GLY A 20 -0.40 -50.02 -1.87
CA GLY A 20 -0.23 -48.65 -1.41
C GLY A 20 -1.31 -47.80 -2.05
N VAL A 21 -2.42 -47.61 -1.34
CA VAL A 21 -3.40 -46.56 -1.63
C VAL A 21 -2.63 -45.25 -1.76
N LEU A 22 -2.50 -44.76 -2.99
CA LEU A 22 -2.16 -43.36 -3.23
C LEU A 22 -3.32 -42.55 -2.65
N ALA A 23 -3.19 -42.20 -1.38
CA ALA A 23 -3.97 -41.14 -0.78
C ALA A 23 -3.78 -39.93 -1.69
N GLY A 24 -4.81 -39.64 -2.48
CA GLY A 24 -4.90 -38.38 -3.18
C GLY A 24 -4.60 -37.29 -2.15
N LEU A 25 -3.61 -36.46 -2.45
CA LEU A 25 -3.48 -35.15 -1.83
C LEU A 25 -4.84 -34.48 -2.05
N GLY A 26 -5.70 -34.60 -1.05
CA GLY A 26 -6.95 -33.88 -0.97
C GLY A 26 -6.56 -32.42 -0.93
N GLY A 27 -6.52 -31.80 -2.11
CA GLY A 27 -6.59 -30.36 -2.22
C GLY A 27 -7.85 -29.98 -1.45
N THR A 28 -7.66 -29.41 -0.27
CA THR A 28 -8.75 -28.80 0.48
C THR A 28 -9.37 -27.79 -0.45
N GLU A 29 -10.59 -28.07 -0.90
CA GLU A 29 -11.30 -27.21 -1.84
C GLU A 29 -11.41 -25.83 -1.19
N ALA A 30 -10.64 -24.87 -1.70
CA ALA A 30 -10.57 -23.54 -1.12
C ALA A 30 -11.96 -22.92 -1.26
N GLN A 31 -12.53 -22.47 -0.14
CA GLN A 31 -13.86 -21.85 -0.12
C GLN A 31 -13.89 -20.70 -1.13
N GLN A 32 -14.83 -20.77 -2.08
CA GLN A 32 -14.97 -19.76 -3.12
C GLN A 32 -16.16 -18.84 -2.82
N ILE A 33 -15.92 -17.54 -2.74
CA ILE A 33 -16.95 -16.51 -2.57
C ILE A 33 -17.06 -15.71 -3.86
N THR A 34 -18.28 -15.47 -4.34
CA THR A 34 -18.51 -14.61 -5.52
C THR A 34 -18.96 -13.23 -5.08
N LEU A 35 -18.31 -12.19 -5.60
CA LEU A 35 -18.54 -10.79 -5.30
C LEU A 35 -18.77 -10.01 -6.62
N HIS A 36 -19.56 -8.94 -6.55
CA HIS A 36 -20.02 -8.19 -7.71
C HIS A 36 -19.62 -6.71 -7.61
N PRO A 37 -18.31 -6.38 -7.72
CA PRO A 37 -17.87 -4.99 -7.81
C PRO A 37 -18.39 -4.30 -9.08
N LEU A 38 -18.54 -2.98 -9.03
CA LEU A 38 -19.05 -2.17 -10.14
C LEU A 38 -18.00 -1.13 -10.57
N VAL A 39 -17.88 -0.90 -11.88
CA VAL A 39 -16.97 0.11 -12.42
C VAL A 39 -17.32 1.50 -11.89
N GLY A 40 -16.31 2.25 -11.46
CA GLY A 40 -16.48 3.60 -10.92
C GLY A 40 -17.16 3.68 -9.56
N ARG A 41 -17.42 2.54 -8.89
CA ARG A 41 -17.91 2.47 -7.51
C ARG A 41 -16.82 1.94 -6.60
N VAL A 42 -16.80 2.44 -5.35
CA VAL A 42 -15.92 1.86 -4.34
C VAL A 42 -16.39 0.45 -4.02
N PHE A 43 -15.47 -0.51 -4.13
CA PHE A 43 -15.63 -1.87 -3.64
C PHE A 43 -14.91 -1.98 -2.30
N VAL A 44 -15.56 -2.61 -1.33
CA VAL A 44 -14.98 -2.90 0.00
C VAL A 44 -15.41 -4.30 0.41
N HIS A 45 -14.43 -5.14 0.77
CA HIS A 45 -14.65 -6.47 1.30
C HIS A 45 -13.81 -6.67 2.57
N THR A 46 -14.48 -7.03 3.66
CA THR A 46 -13.86 -7.26 4.97
C THR A 46 -13.37 -8.70 5.08
N LEU A 47 -12.10 -8.86 5.48
CA LEU A 47 -11.48 -10.13 5.81
C LEU A 47 -11.57 -10.34 7.33
N ASP A 48 -12.66 -10.96 7.77
CA ASP A 48 -12.91 -11.25 9.18
C ASP A 48 -12.19 -12.52 9.63
N HIS A 49 -11.55 -12.47 10.79
CA HIS A 49 -10.89 -13.62 11.42
C HIS A 49 -11.83 -14.83 11.54
N ALA A 50 -13.12 -14.63 11.84
CA ALA A 50 -14.08 -15.71 12.03
C ALA A 50 -14.24 -16.58 10.77
N THR A 51 -14.24 -15.95 9.59
CA THR A 51 -14.39 -16.63 8.30
C THR A 51 -13.22 -17.58 8.02
N PHE A 52 -12.00 -17.19 8.40
CA PHE A 52 -10.78 -17.96 8.10
C PHE A 52 -10.42 -19.00 9.14
N LEU A 53 -10.92 -18.87 10.37
CA LEU A 53 -10.73 -19.84 11.45
C LEU A 53 -11.73 -21.01 11.42
N ARG A 54 -12.67 -21.03 10.46
CA ARG A 54 -13.79 -22.00 10.37
C ARG A 54 -14.54 -22.16 11.70
N LEU A 55 -14.63 -21.09 12.48
CA LEU A 55 -15.38 -21.10 13.73
C LEU A 55 -16.88 -21.14 13.40
N PRO A 56 -17.70 -21.91 14.14
CA PRO A 56 -19.16 -21.82 14.01
C PRO A 56 -19.61 -20.37 14.21
N GLU A 57 -20.68 -19.94 13.51
CA GLU A 57 -21.20 -18.55 13.51
C GLU A 57 -21.45 -17.92 14.90
N HIS A 58 -21.44 -18.72 15.96
CA HIS A 58 -21.76 -18.32 17.34
C HIS A 58 -20.53 -18.28 18.27
N VAL A 59 -19.34 -18.61 17.77
CA VAL A 59 -18.10 -18.59 18.57
C VAL A 59 -17.31 -17.36 18.20
N ALA A 60 -17.25 -16.40 19.12
CA ALA A 60 -16.39 -15.22 18.97
C ALA A 60 -14.92 -15.67 18.88
N VAL A 61 -14.19 -15.11 17.92
CA VAL A 61 -12.74 -15.27 17.85
C VAL A 61 -12.15 -14.74 19.16
N PRO A 62 -11.30 -15.51 19.86
CA PRO A 62 -10.61 -14.97 21.02
C PRO A 62 -9.87 -13.69 20.64
N PRO A 63 -9.98 -12.60 21.42
CA PRO A 63 -9.39 -11.29 21.08
C PRO A 63 -7.86 -11.32 20.99
N THR A 64 -7.24 -12.44 21.37
CA THR A 64 -5.80 -12.67 21.34
C THR A 64 -5.30 -13.28 20.03
N VAL A 65 -6.18 -13.78 19.15
CA VAL A 65 -5.73 -14.45 17.92
C VAL A 65 -5.16 -13.42 16.95
N ARG A 66 -3.93 -13.68 16.49
CA ARG A 66 -3.25 -12.83 15.52
C ARG A 66 -3.29 -13.44 14.12
N ILE A 67 -3.96 -12.79 13.19
CA ILE A 67 -4.04 -13.24 11.79
C ILE A 67 -3.51 -12.13 10.88
N THR A 68 -2.68 -12.51 9.92
CA THR A 68 -2.29 -11.63 8.82
C THR A 68 -2.76 -12.20 7.50
N TYR A 69 -3.14 -11.32 6.58
CA TYR A 69 -3.65 -11.73 5.28
C TYR A 69 -2.67 -11.36 4.17
N HIS A 70 -2.52 -12.27 3.22
CA HIS A 70 -1.85 -12.00 1.95
C HIS A 70 -2.83 -12.26 0.83
N ALA A 71 -3.04 -11.27 -0.02
CA ALA A 71 -3.98 -11.33 -1.12
C ALA A 71 -3.25 -11.04 -2.44
N HIS A 72 -3.52 -11.84 -3.46
CA HIS A 72 -2.90 -11.70 -4.77
C HIS A 72 -3.89 -12.09 -5.87
N LEU A 73 -3.71 -11.52 -7.07
CA LEU A 73 -4.46 -11.93 -8.25
C LEU A 73 -3.99 -13.33 -8.67
N GLN A 74 -4.91 -14.20 -9.07
CA GLN A 74 -4.55 -15.55 -9.53
C GLN A 74 -3.48 -15.51 -10.63
N GLY A 75 -2.40 -16.26 -10.42
CA GLY A 75 -1.25 -16.31 -11.34
C GLY A 75 -0.28 -15.13 -11.25
N HIS A 76 -0.47 -14.21 -10.30
CA HIS A 76 0.36 -13.02 -10.11
C HIS A 76 0.77 -12.89 -8.63
N PRO A 77 1.91 -12.24 -8.34
CA PRO A 77 2.33 -11.99 -6.95
C PRO A 77 1.56 -10.84 -6.29
N ASP A 78 1.01 -9.93 -7.08
CA ASP A 78 0.39 -8.69 -6.61
C ASP A 78 -1.13 -8.68 -6.84
N LEU A 79 -1.80 -7.74 -6.18
CA LEU A 79 -3.21 -7.41 -6.45
C LEU A 79 -3.35 -6.68 -7.80
N PRO A 80 -4.55 -6.70 -8.43
CA PRO A 80 -4.79 -5.88 -9.61
C PRO A 80 -4.71 -4.40 -9.22
N ARG A 81 -4.28 -3.54 -10.17
CA ARG A 81 -3.94 -2.12 -9.92
C ARG A 81 -5.04 -1.32 -9.22
N TRP A 82 -6.30 -1.68 -9.46
CA TRP A 82 -7.46 -0.99 -8.90
C TRP A 82 -7.77 -1.37 -7.44
N LEU A 83 -7.25 -2.51 -6.96
CA LEU A 83 -7.55 -3.12 -5.67
C LEU A 83 -6.35 -3.03 -4.72
N ARG A 84 -6.62 -2.68 -3.47
CA ARG A 84 -5.63 -2.53 -2.39
C ARG A 84 -6.02 -3.36 -1.19
N TYR A 85 -5.03 -3.66 -0.36
CA TYR A 85 -5.20 -4.32 0.93
C TYR A 85 -4.69 -3.41 2.05
N THR A 86 -5.44 -3.34 3.15
CA THR A 86 -4.98 -2.70 4.39
C THR A 86 -5.39 -3.53 5.61
N GLN A 87 -4.56 -3.53 6.64
CA GLN A 87 -4.84 -4.09 7.95
C GLN A 87 -4.04 -3.32 9.01
N ARG A 88 -4.72 -2.75 10.00
CA ARG A 88 -4.06 -1.93 11.03
C ARG A 88 -3.11 -2.74 11.90
N SER A 89 -3.56 -3.91 12.35
CA SER A 89 -2.74 -4.83 13.11
C SER A 89 -3.28 -6.25 12.96
N PRO A 90 -2.50 -7.28 13.32
CA PRO A 90 -2.94 -8.68 13.25
C PRO A 90 -4.16 -9.02 14.12
N TYR A 91 -4.58 -8.11 15.01
CA TYR A 91 -5.77 -8.26 15.85
C TYR A 91 -7.03 -7.67 15.19
N HIS A 92 -6.88 -6.89 14.13
CA HIS A 92 -7.97 -6.21 13.43
C HIS A 92 -8.29 -6.94 12.11
N PRO A 93 -9.54 -6.85 11.62
CA PRO A 93 -9.87 -7.37 10.31
C PRO A 93 -9.05 -6.68 9.21
N GLY A 94 -8.79 -7.41 8.13
CA GLY A 94 -8.23 -6.84 6.91
C GLY A 94 -9.33 -6.29 6.01
N PHE A 95 -8.96 -5.39 5.10
CA PHE A 95 -9.88 -4.87 4.09
C PHE A 95 -9.26 -4.96 2.70
N LEU A 96 -10.01 -5.53 1.76
CA LEU A 96 -9.78 -5.39 0.33
C LEU A 96 -10.67 -4.28 -0.20
N TYR A 97 -10.08 -3.23 -0.76
CA TYR A 97 -10.83 -2.07 -1.21
C TYR A 97 -10.23 -1.43 -2.45
N GLY A 98 -11.06 -0.79 -3.27
CA GLY A 98 -10.61 -0.26 -4.54
C GLY A 98 -11.75 0.27 -5.40
N THR A 99 -11.41 0.88 -6.53
CA THR A 99 -12.40 1.37 -7.51
C THR A 99 -12.03 0.84 -8.88
N ALA A 100 -12.79 -0.13 -9.39
CA ALA A 100 -12.53 -0.73 -10.69
C ALA A 100 -12.74 0.28 -11.82
N THR A 101 -11.87 0.25 -12.83
CA THR A 101 -11.98 1.08 -14.03
C THR A 101 -12.66 0.32 -15.16
N ALA A 102 -12.94 1.02 -16.27
CA ALA A 102 -13.52 0.44 -17.47
C ALA A 102 -12.68 -0.70 -18.08
N GLU A 103 -11.36 -0.68 -17.86
CA GLU A 103 -10.40 -1.69 -18.33
C GLU A 103 -10.44 -2.97 -17.48
N ASP A 104 -10.88 -2.87 -16.23
CA ASP A 104 -10.88 -3.97 -15.27
C ASP A 104 -12.11 -4.90 -15.42
N ARG A 105 -13.02 -4.61 -16.36
CA ARG A 105 -14.27 -5.34 -16.55
C ARG A 105 -14.07 -6.84 -16.74
N GLY A 106 -15.02 -7.62 -16.23
CA GLY A 106 -15.05 -9.07 -16.40
C GLY A 106 -14.68 -9.82 -15.13
N ARG A 107 -14.06 -10.99 -15.30
CA ARG A 107 -13.86 -11.98 -14.25
C ARG A 107 -12.43 -11.93 -13.72
N GLN A 108 -12.26 -11.62 -12.44
CA GLN A 108 -10.96 -11.68 -11.75
C GLN A 108 -11.07 -12.60 -10.52
N VAL A 109 -10.00 -13.34 -10.21
CA VAL A 109 -9.97 -14.24 -9.04
C VAL A 109 -8.85 -13.79 -8.11
N ILE A 110 -9.21 -13.37 -6.91
CA ILE A 110 -8.27 -13.00 -5.86
C ILE A 110 -8.11 -14.17 -4.90
N GLU A 111 -6.88 -14.60 -4.67
CA GLU A 111 -6.57 -15.62 -3.69
C GLU A 111 -6.13 -14.93 -2.40
N VAL A 112 -6.78 -15.26 -1.29
CA VAL A 112 -6.46 -14.71 0.03
C VAL A 112 -5.97 -15.85 0.91
N THR A 113 -4.76 -15.69 1.42
CA THR A 113 -4.15 -16.60 2.40
C THR A 113 -4.15 -15.91 3.76
N ALA A 114 -4.92 -16.44 4.70
CA ALA A 114 -4.84 -16.06 6.10
C ALA A 114 -3.78 -16.89 6.80
N TYR A 115 -2.89 -16.22 7.53
CA TYR A 115 -1.81 -16.82 8.28
C TYR A 115 -2.01 -16.53 9.76
N ASN A 116 -2.19 -17.59 10.55
CA ASN A 116 -2.25 -17.50 12.00
C ASN A 116 -0.82 -17.36 12.55
N ARG A 117 -0.52 -16.24 13.22
CA ARG A 117 0.82 -15.95 13.75
C ARG A 117 1.18 -16.75 15.00
N ASP A 118 0.20 -17.41 15.63
CA ASP A 118 0.39 -18.21 16.83
C ASP A 118 0.58 -19.70 16.48
N SER A 119 -0.27 -20.26 15.62
CA SER A 119 -0.21 -21.68 15.24
C SER A 119 0.56 -21.98 13.95
N PHE A 120 0.92 -20.95 13.18
CA PHE A 120 1.49 -21.05 11.83
C PHE A 120 0.55 -21.69 10.79
N ASP A 121 -0.71 -21.95 11.15
CA ASP A 121 -1.70 -22.49 10.21
C ASP A 121 -2.02 -21.47 9.11
N THR A 122 -2.20 -22.00 7.90
CA THR A 122 -2.62 -21.21 6.74
C THR A 122 -3.95 -21.70 6.23
N THR A 123 -4.86 -20.76 5.98
CA THR A 123 -6.13 -21.05 5.30
C THR A 123 -6.23 -20.20 4.04
N ARG A 124 -6.68 -20.83 2.95
CA ARG A 124 -6.80 -20.19 1.64
C ARG A 124 -8.27 -20.04 1.28
N GLN A 125 -8.60 -18.88 0.72
CA GLN A 125 -9.93 -18.55 0.22
C GLN A 125 -9.80 -17.92 -1.17
N ARG A 126 -10.76 -18.21 -2.05
CA ARG A 126 -10.80 -17.66 -3.41
C ARG A 126 -11.99 -16.70 -3.52
N LEU A 127 -11.71 -15.46 -3.89
CA LEU A 127 -12.73 -14.43 -4.14
C LEU A 127 -12.87 -14.27 -5.65
N LEU A 128 -14.01 -14.70 -6.18
CA LEU A 128 -14.39 -14.49 -7.58
C LEU A 128 -15.05 -13.12 -7.71
N LEU A 129 -14.37 -12.18 -8.35
CA LEU A 129 -14.86 -10.84 -8.64
C LEU A 129 -15.47 -10.81 -10.05
N LEU A 130 -16.76 -10.50 -10.13
CA LEU A 130 -17.48 -10.25 -11.37
C LEU A 130 -17.71 -8.75 -11.51
N ILE A 131 -16.80 -8.07 -12.22
CA ILE A 131 -16.80 -6.61 -12.37
C ILE A 131 -17.79 -6.22 -13.47
N GLY A 132 -18.90 -5.61 -13.06
CA GLY A 132 -19.97 -5.14 -13.94
C GLY A 132 -20.03 -3.62 -14.10
N ASP A 133 -20.93 -3.15 -14.96
CA ASP A 133 -21.20 -1.72 -15.12
C ASP A 133 -22.09 -1.19 -13.98
N PRO A 134 -21.90 0.08 -13.57
CA PRO A 134 -22.69 0.66 -12.51
C PRO A 134 -24.14 0.87 -12.96
N GLU A 135 -25.08 0.35 -12.17
CA GLU A 135 -26.49 0.67 -12.30
C GLU A 135 -26.79 2.05 -11.68
N GLY A 136 -27.66 2.83 -12.32
CA GLY A 136 -28.15 4.11 -11.80
C GLY A 136 -27.60 5.38 -12.48
N PRO A 137 -27.88 6.57 -11.92
CA PRO A 137 -27.53 7.84 -12.53
C PRO A 137 -26.01 8.03 -12.58
N ARG A 138 -25.54 8.67 -13.65
CA ARG A 138 -24.15 9.12 -13.74
C ARG A 138 -23.89 10.17 -12.65
N LEU A 139 -22.68 10.14 -12.08
CA LEU A 139 -22.23 11.10 -11.06
C LEU A 139 -21.15 12.01 -11.65
N PRO A 140 -21.54 13.03 -12.45
CA PRO A 140 -20.60 13.94 -13.09
C PRO A 140 -19.90 14.85 -12.07
N TYR A 141 -20.57 15.24 -10.98
CA TYR A 141 -20.00 16.11 -9.96
C TYR A 141 -19.27 15.28 -8.93
N GLN A 142 -17.94 15.41 -8.89
CA GLN A 142 -17.08 14.65 -7.99
C GLN A 142 -16.29 15.62 -7.12
N ALA A 143 -16.29 15.39 -5.81
CA ALA A 143 -15.46 16.13 -4.87
C ALA A 143 -14.55 15.18 -4.13
N GLU A 144 -13.35 15.64 -3.81
CA GLU A 144 -12.39 14.89 -3.03
C GLU A 144 -11.95 15.71 -1.82
N PHE A 145 -11.99 15.08 -0.65
CA PHE A 145 -11.71 15.70 0.63
C PHE A 145 -10.56 14.97 1.33
N LEU A 146 -9.53 15.70 1.75
CA LEU A 146 -8.53 15.17 2.67
C LEU A 146 -9.04 15.23 4.11
N VAL A 147 -9.28 14.08 4.72
CA VAL A 147 -9.63 13.95 6.14
C VAL A 147 -8.38 13.61 6.93
N ARG A 148 -7.96 14.49 7.85
CA ARG A 148 -6.73 14.32 8.65
C ARG A 148 -6.94 13.52 9.95
N SER A 149 -8.20 13.32 10.36
CA SER A 149 -8.52 12.66 11.64
C SER A 149 -8.73 11.16 11.55
N HIS A 150 -8.60 10.54 10.38
CA HIS A 150 -8.90 9.12 10.18
C HIS A 150 -7.83 8.44 9.33
N ASP A 151 -7.68 7.15 9.57
CA ASP A 151 -6.96 6.22 8.69
C ASP A 151 -7.96 5.54 7.73
N VAL A 152 -7.47 4.85 6.70
CA VAL A 152 -8.34 4.25 5.67
C VAL A 152 -9.31 3.23 6.28
N GLU A 153 -8.81 2.30 7.09
CA GLU A 153 -9.58 1.23 7.71
C GLU A 153 -10.67 1.72 8.67
N GLU A 154 -10.59 2.97 9.14
CA GLU A 154 -11.60 3.59 10.01
C GLU A 154 -12.78 4.16 9.22
N VAL A 155 -12.60 4.42 7.92
CA VAL A 155 -13.63 4.98 7.02
C VAL A 155 -14.28 3.90 6.15
N LEU A 156 -13.56 2.82 5.82
CA LEU A 156 -14.06 1.74 4.97
C LEU A 156 -15.35 1.04 5.45
N PRO A 157 -15.60 0.85 6.77
CA PRO A 157 -16.84 0.24 7.21
C PRO A 157 -18.07 1.09 6.84
N SER A 158 -19.23 0.45 6.68
CA SER A 158 -20.46 1.12 6.23
C SER A 158 -20.93 2.22 7.19
N THR A 159 -20.78 2.03 8.50
CA THR A 159 -21.25 3.00 9.50
C THR A 159 -20.49 4.34 9.47
N PRO A 160 -19.14 4.39 9.52
CA PRO A 160 -18.38 5.63 9.35
C PRO A 160 -18.57 6.26 7.96
N ALA A 161 -18.57 5.46 6.89
CA ALA A 161 -18.78 5.95 5.53
C ALA A 161 -20.14 6.66 5.39
N ASN A 162 -21.23 6.05 5.87
CA ASN A 162 -22.57 6.65 5.82
C ASN A 162 -22.65 7.91 6.69
N ARG A 163 -21.99 7.94 7.86
CA ARG A 163 -21.93 9.14 8.70
C ARG A 163 -21.25 10.31 7.95
N PHE A 164 -20.15 10.02 7.24
CA PHE A 164 -19.47 11.02 6.42
C PHE A 164 -20.38 11.55 5.31
N LEU A 165 -21.05 10.66 4.57
CA LEU A 165 -21.98 11.04 3.49
C LEU A 165 -23.15 11.88 4.01
N THR A 166 -23.76 11.51 5.14
CA THR A 166 -24.86 12.28 5.75
C THR A 166 -24.41 13.67 6.19
N ALA A 167 -23.23 13.80 6.80
CA ALA A 167 -22.68 15.10 7.20
C ALA A 167 -22.37 15.98 5.97
N LEU A 168 -21.82 15.38 4.91
CA LEU A 168 -21.52 16.07 3.66
C LEU A 168 -22.80 16.45 2.88
N ALA A 169 -23.88 15.69 3.01
CA ALA A 169 -25.15 15.97 2.33
C ALA A 169 -25.68 17.36 2.70
N GLY A 170 -25.58 17.76 3.98
CA GLY A 170 -25.96 19.10 4.43
C GLY A 170 -25.11 20.24 3.85
N LEU A 171 -23.92 19.93 3.32
CA LEU A 171 -23.07 20.90 2.61
C LEU A 171 -23.33 20.95 1.10
N TRP A 172 -23.87 19.86 0.55
CA TRP A 172 -24.03 19.69 -0.90
C TRP A 172 -25.39 20.15 -1.43
N GLU A 173 -26.42 20.18 -0.58
CA GLU A 173 -27.85 20.29 -0.93
C GLU A 173 -28.20 21.01 -2.26
N PRO A 174 -29.06 20.41 -3.13
CA PRO A 174 -29.73 19.09 -3.03
C PRO A 174 -28.91 17.96 -3.67
N GLY A 175 -29.00 16.70 -3.21
CA GLY A 175 -28.51 15.53 -3.97
C GLY A 175 -28.20 14.27 -3.16
N GLU A 176 -28.27 13.12 -3.82
CA GLU A 176 -27.78 11.83 -3.29
C GLU A 176 -26.28 11.71 -3.49
N LEU A 177 -25.56 11.55 -2.38
CA LEU A 177 -24.11 11.41 -2.36
C LEU A 177 -23.71 9.94 -2.33
N GLN A 178 -22.71 9.59 -3.13
CA GLN A 178 -22.20 8.22 -3.17
C GLN A 178 -20.67 8.23 -3.07
N LEU A 179 -20.14 7.31 -2.28
CA LEU A 179 -18.71 7.14 -2.12
C LEU A 179 -18.12 6.54 -3.41
N LEU A 180 -17.17 7.23 -4.02
CA LEU A 180 -16.53 6.81 -5.27
C LEU A 180 -15.19 6.13 -5.02
N ASN A 181 -14.36 6.69 -4.14
CA ASN A 181 -13.03 6.15 -3.85
C ASN A 181 -12.57 6.58 -2.45
N VAL A 182 -11.69 5.77 -1.86
CA VAL A 182 -10.98 6.05 -0.62
C VAL A 182 -9.52 5.73 -0.88
N THR A 183 -8.63 6.71 -0.69
CA THR A 183 -7.18 6.49 -0.88
C THR A 183 -6.40 7.01 0.32
N SER A 184 -5.40 6.25 0.77
CA SER A 184 -4.49 6.70 1.83
C SER A 184 -3.77 7.99 1.40
N ALA A 185 -3.54 8.90 2.34
CA ALA A 185 -2.68 10.04 2.07
C ALA A 185 -1.23 9.62 1.75
N LEU A 186 -0.78 8.46 2.25
CA LEU A 186 0.55 7.91 1.98
C LEU A 186 0.73 7.52 0.50
N ASP A 187 -0.30 6.95 -0.11
CA ASP A 187 -0.29 6.56 -1.53
C ASP A 187 -0.12 7.76 -2.48
N ARG A 188 -0.35 8.99 -1.98
CA ARG A 188 -0.21 10.25 -2.73
C ARG A 188 1.05 11.04 -2.36
N GLY A 189 2.06 10.37 -1.80
CA GLY A 189 3.30 11.01 -1.38
C GLY A 189 3.19 11.74 -0.04
N GLY A 190 2.14 11.47 0.75
CA GLY A 190 2.04 11.89 2.14
C GLY A 190 3.16 11.27 2.99
N ARG A 191 3.55 11.97 4.05
CA ARG A 191 4.56 11.45 4.99
C ARG A 191 3.89 10.51 5.98
N VAL A 192 4.55 9.39 6.27
CA VAL A 192 4.16 8.52 7.39
C VAL A 192 4.24 9.36 8.68
N PRO A 193 3.12 9.59 9.38
CA PRO A 193 3.12 10.37 10.59
C PRO A 193 3.96 9.66 11.65
N LEU A 194 4.62 10.44 12.50
CA LEU A 194 5.20 9.87 13.72
C LEU A 194 4.08 9.24 14.55
N PRO A 195 4.32 8.10 15.22
CA PRO A 195 3.34 7.43 16.08
C PRO A 195 3.08 8.24 17.36
N ILE A 196 2.44 9.39 17.20
CA ILE A 196 2.00 10.32 18.24
C ILE A 196 0.50 10.13 18.40
N GLU A 197 0.04 10.00 19.64
CA GLU A 197 -1.37 9.81 19.95
C GLU A 197 -2.24 10.92 19.33
N GLY A 198 -3.31 10.53 18.64
CA GLY A 198 -4.22 11.46 17.96
C GLY A 198 -3.75 12.00 16.61
N ARG A 199 -2.54 11.62 16.13
CA ARG A 199 -2.14 11.84 14.73
C ARG A 199 -2.44 10.59 13.90
N LYS A 200 -3.08 10.82 12.76
CA LYS A 200 -3.49 9.80 11.78
C LYS A 200 -2.80 10.08 10.46
N GLU A 201 -2.72 9.08 9.59
CA GLU A 201 -2.10 9.20 8.26
C GLU A 201 -2.88 10.19 7.39
N GLY A 202 -4.20 10.17 7.56
CA GLY A 202 -5.13 10.92 6.74
C GLY A 202 -5.58 10.13 5.53
N VAL A 203 -6.79 10.44 5.07
CA VAL A 203 -7.46 9.71 4.00
C VAL A 203 -8.13 10.69 3.04
N TYR A 204 -7.92 10.47 1.75
CA TYR A 204 -8.67 11.16 0.70
C TYR A 204 -9.96 10.39 0.44
N ILE A 205 -11.09 11.05 0.64
CA ILE A 205 -12.43 10.52 0.40
C ILE A 205 -12.99 11.22 -0.83
N LYS A 206 -13.26 10.46 -1.88
CA LYS A 206 -13.86 10.95 -3.12
C LYS A 206 -15.35 10.61 -3.14
N VAL A 207 -16.19 11.62 -3.28
CA VAL A 207 -17.65 11.51 -3.30
C VAL A 207 -18.18 12.02 -4.63
N GLY A 208 -19.21 11.35 -5.15
CA GLY A 208 -19.91 11.72 -6.36
C GLY A 208 -21.37 12.07 -6.09
N SER A 209 -21.89 13.01 -6.86
CA SER A 209 -23.31 13.35 -6.90
C SER A 209 -23.79 13.51 -8.35
N ALA A 210 -25.07 13.26 -8.57
CA ALA A 210 -25.77 13.64 -9.79
C ALA A 210 -26.08 15.15 -9.82
N SER A 211 -26.08 15.80 -8.66
CA SER A 211 -26.41 17.21 -8.50
C SER A 211 -25.19 18.12 -8.46
N PRO A 212 -25.31 19.36 -8.95
CA PRO A 212 -24.22 20.33 -8.98
C PRO A 212 -23.78 20.71 -7.56
N PHE A 213 -22.53 21.17 -7.45
CA PHE A 213 -21.99 21.67 -6.18
C PHE A 213 -22.78 22.89 -5.66
N SER A 214 -22.97 22.92 -4.34
CA SER A 214 -23.51 24.08 -3.63
C SER A 214 -22.61 25.31 -3.81
N THR A 215 -23.17 26.50 -3.57
CA THR A 215 -22.40 27.76 -3.58
C THR A 215 -21.25 27.74 -2.57
N CYS A 216 -21.44 27.07 -1.42
CA CYS A 216 -20.38 26.94 -0.42
C CYS A 216 -19.19 26.14 -0.95
N LEU A 217 -19.43 24.95 -1.50
CA LEU A 217 -18.36 24.11 -2.04
C LEU A 217 -17.59 24.85 -3.14
N LYS A 218 -18.31 25.56 -4.03
CA LYS A 218 -17.68 26.40 -5.07
C LYS A 218 -16.78 27.50 -4.50
N MET A 219 -17.11 28.08 -3.33
CA MET A 219 -16.24 29.06 -2.67
C MET A 219 -14.99 28.45 -2.04
N VAL A 220 -15.04 27.19 -1.60
CA VAL A 220 -13.85 26.48 -1.11
C VAL A 220 -12.80 26.37 -2.23
N ALA A 221 -13.24 26.05 -3.45
CA ALA A 221 -12.38 25.95 -4.64
C ALA A 221 -12.15 27.29 -5.37
N SER A 222 -12.52 28.43 -4.77
CA SER A 222 -12.33 29.74 -5.37
C SER A 222 -10.85 30.17 -5.37
N PRO A 223 -10.41 31.00 -6.33
CA PRO A 223 -9.03 31.51 -6.36
C PRO A 223 -8.67 32.29 -5.08
N ASP A 224 -9.62 32.98 -4.47
CA ASP A 224 -9.40 33.70 -3.20
C ASP A 224 -9.11 32.74 -2.05
N SER A 225 -9.86 31.63 -1.95
CA SER A 225 -9.59 30.57 -0.98
C SER A 225 -8.23 29.92 -1.20
N HIS A 226 -7.85 29.64 -2.45
CA HIS A 226 -6.51 29.12 -2.77
C HIS A 226 -5.39 30.09 -2.39
N ALA A 227 -5.56 31.39 -2.64
CA ALA A 227 -4.58 32.42 -2.27
C ALA A 227 -4.40 32.50 -0.74
N ARG A 228 -5.48 32.38 0.03
CA ARG A 228 -5.42 32.33 1.50
C ARG A 228 -4.74 31.07 2.02
N CYS A 229 -5.04 29.92 1.43
CA CYS A 229 -4.37 28.66 1.74
C CYS A 229 -2.87 28.72 1.46
N ALA A 230 -2.44 29.36 0.37
CA ALA A 230 -1.02 29.58 0.06
C ALA A 230 -0.31 30.46 1.11
N GLN A 231 -1.05 31.33 1.79
CA GLN A 231 -0.57 32.18 2.89
C GLN A 231 -0.71 31.51 4.28
N GLY A 232 -1.15 30.24 4.33
CA GLY A 232 -1.39 29.52 5.60
C GLY A 232 -2.63 30.00 6.36
N GLN A 233 -3.52 30.76 5.72
CA GLN A 233 -4.78 31.20 6.30
C GLN A 233 -5.90 30.20 5.94
N PRO A 234 -6.92 30.04 6.81
CA PRO A 234 -8.07 29.20 6.48
C PRO A 234 -8.78 29.71 5.22
N PRO A 235 -9.43 28.87 4.41
CA PRO A 235 -10.17 29.32 3.22
C PRO A 235 -11.42 30.13 3.59
N LEU A 236 -12.04 30.78 2.60
CA LEU A 236 -13.31 31.48 2.79
C LEU A 236 -14.44 30.44 2.67
N LEU A 237 -15.06 30.09 3.81
CA LEU A 237 -16.26 29.26 3.84
C LEU A 237 -17.47 30.14 4.16
N SER A 238 -18.53 30.00 3.38
CA SER A 238 -19.82 30.62 3.68
C SER A 238 -20.75 29.70 4.48
N CYS A 239 -20.39 28.44 4.64
CA CYS A 239 -21.19 27.42 5.31
C CYS A 239 -20.51 26.93 6.59
N TYR A 240 -21.33 26.32 7.44
CA TYR A 240 -20.87 25.69 8.67
C TYR A 240 -20.22 24.33 8.38
N ASP A 241 -19.13 24.01 9.06
CA ASP A 241 -18.46 22.71 8.94
C ASP A 241 -19.28 21.63 9.67
N ASN A 242 -20.19 20.99 8.95
CA ASN A 242 -21.02 19.88 9.46
C ASN A 242 -20.22 18.57 9.65
N LEU A 243 -18.97 18.50 9.16
CA LEU A 243 -18.12 17.33 9.27
C LEU A 243 -17.39 17.30 10.62
N ALA A 244 -17.09 18.48 11.18
CA ALA A 244 -16.60 18.63 12.54
C ALA A 244 -17.69 18.29 13.59
N PRO A 245 -17.33 17.72 14.76
CA PRO A 245 -15.98 17.37 15.20
C PRO A 245 -15.51 15.98 14.76
N HIS A 246 -16.38 15.18 14.13
CA HIS A 246 -16.09 13.79 13.81
C HIS A 246 -14.99 13.68 12.75
N PHE A 247 -15.14 14.37 11.62
CA PHE A 247 -14.18 14.35 10.51
C PHE A 247 -13.49 15.71 10.39
N ARG A 248 -12.18 15.75 10.62
CA ARG A 248 -11.37 16.96 10.45
C ARG A 248 -10.87 17.06 9.02
N VAL A 249 -11.59 17.80 8.18
CA VAL A 249 -11.23 18.03 6.78
C VAL A 249 -10.15 19.10 6.66
N ASP A 250 -9.21 18.90 5.74
CA ASP A 250 -8.31 19.94 5.29
C ASP A 250 -8.95 20.71 4.13
N TRP A 251 -9.65 21.79 4.44
CA TRP A 251 -10.38 22.59 3.47
C TRP A 251 -9.49 23.23 2.39
N CYS A 252 -8.18 23.34 2.64
CA CYS A 252 -7.21 23.78 1.63
C CYS A 252 -6.84 22.70 0.60
N ASN A 253 -7.19 21.45 0.87
CA ASN A 253 -6.90 20.31 0.02
C ASN A 253 -8.20 19.58 -0.35
N VAL A 254 -9.12 20.38 -0.91
CA VAL A 254 -10.39 19.93 -1.47
C VAL A 254 -10.35 20.18 -2.97
N SER A 255 -10.65 19.16 -3.77
CA SER A 255 -10.75 19.30 -5.22
C SER A 255 -12.18 19.03 -5.67
N LEU A 256 -12.70 19.89 -6.55
CA LEU A 256 -14.02 19.76 -7.16
C LEU A 256 -13.83 19.57 -8.66
N VAL A 257 -14.40 18.48 -9.19
CA VAL A 257 -14.31 18.11 -10.59
C VAL A 257 -15.71 17.96 -11.15
N ASP A 258 -16.03 18.76 -12.15
CA ASP A 258 -17.27 18.68 -12.92
C ASP A 258 -17.02 17.94 -14.23
N LYS A 259 -17.50 16.70 -14.31
CA LYS A 259 -17.42 15.85 -15.50
C LYS A 259 -18.71 15.87 -16.34
N SER A 260 -19.58 16.86 -16.16
CA SER A 260 -20.79 16.99 -16.96
C SER A 260 -20.48 17.34 -18.43
N VAL A 261 -19.38 18.05 -18.65
CA VAL A 261 -18.82 18.33 -19.96
C VAL A 261 -17.69 17.34 -20.21
N PRO A 262 -17.70 16.57 -21.32
CA PRO A 262 -16.54 15.78 -21.71
C PRO A 262 -15.33 16.71 -21.80
N GLU A 263 -14.22 16.34 -21.16
CA GLU A 263 -12.96 17.01 -21.48
C GLU A 263 -12.77 16.93 -23.00
N PRO A 264 -12.42 18.04 -23.68
CA PRO A 264 -12.01 17.95 -25.06
C PRO A 264 -10.94 16.86 -25.11
N VAL A 265 -11.05 15.95 -26.09
CA VAL A 265 -10.07 14.89 -26.28
C VAL A 265 -8.72 15.61 -26.39
N ASP A 266 -7.94 15.59 -25.32
CA ASP A 266 -6.55 16.00 -25.39
C ASP A 266 -5.98 15.12 -26.49
N GLU A 267 -5.51 15.77 -27.56
CA GLU A 267 -4.74 15.10 -28.58
C GLU A 267 -3.69 14.30 -27.81
N LEU A 268 -3.75 12.97 -27.91
CA LEU A 268 -2.78 12.08 -27.27
C LEU A 268 -1.42 12.76 -27.43
N PRO A 269 -0.67 13.03 -26.35
CA PRO A 269 0.64 13.65 -26.48
C PRO A 269 1.37 12.83 -27.53
N THR A 270 1.57 13.42 -28.72
CA THR A 270 2.26 12.73 -29.80
C THR A 270 3.59 12.36 -29.16
N PRO A 271 3.90 11.07 -28.98
CA PRO A 271 5.15 10.69 -28.37
C PRO A 271 6.21 11.39 -29.20
N GLY A 272 6.85 12.42 -28.62
CA GLY A 272 7.86 13.15 -29.36
C GLY A 272 8.88 12.11 -29.79
N ASP A 273 9.36 12.22 -31.02
CA ASP A 273 10.53 11.46 -31.44
C ASP A 273 11.58 11.68 -30.34
N GLY A 274 11.82 10.63 -29.54
CA GLY A 274 12.71 10.75 -28.41
C GLY A 274 14.04 11.30 -28.91
N ILE A 275 14.80 11.95 -28.02
CA ILE A 275 16.17 12.39 -28.35
C ILE A 275 17.08 11.22 -28.80
N LEU A 276 16.64 9.98 -28.56
CA LEU A 276 17.28 8.76 -28.99
C LEU A 276 16.50 8.16 -30.16
N GLU A 277 17.20 7.79 -31.23
CA GLU A 277 16.65 6.94 -32.30
C GLU A 277 16.09 5.66 -31.67
N HIS A 278 14.92 5.24 -32.15
CA HIS A 278 14.20 4.08 -31.63
C HIS A 278 14.95 2.79 -31.99
N ASP A 279 15.97 2.45 -31.21
CA ASP A 279 16.74 1.22 -31.40
C ASP A 279 16.01 0.06 -30.68
N PRO A 280 15.44 -0.92 -31.40
CA PRO A 280 14.71 -2.05 -30.79
C PRO A 280 15.61 -2.97 -29.98
N PHE A 281 16.93 -2.77 -30.01
CA PHE A 281 17.91 -3.53 -29.27
C PHE A 281 18.53 -2.68 -28.17
N PHE A 282 17.94 -2.74 -26.98
CA PHE A 282 18.65 -2.32 -25.77
C PHE A 282 19.75 -3.33 -25.47
N CYS A 283 20.95 -3.09 -26.00
CA CYS A 283 22.17 -3.77 -25.60
C CYS A 283 22.82 -2.95 -24.48
N PRO A 284 22.51 -3.22 -23.20
CA PRO A 284 23.25 -2.57 -22.12
C PRO A 284 24.74 -2.88 -22.32
N PRO A 285 25.65 -1.89 -22.15
CA PRO A 285 27.07 -2.17 -22.20
C PRO A 285 27.39 -3.27 -21.17
N THR A 286 27.70 -4.47 -21.67
CA THR A 286 28.02 -5.66 -20.88
C THR A 286 29.34 -5.52 -20.14
N GLU A 287 30.16 -4.54 -20.51
CA GLU A 287 31.42 -4.23 -19.87
C GLU A 287 31.34 -2.83 -19.25
N ALA A 288 31.11 -2.79 -17.94
CA ALA A 288 31.52 -1.66 -17.14
C ALA A 288 33.04 -1.75 -17.00
N THR A 289 33.78 -0.75 -17.48
CA THR A 289 35.22 -0.65 -17.22
C THR A 289 35.45 -0.74 -15.71
N ALA A 290 36.22 -1.73 -15.26
CA ALA A 290 36.58 -1.85 -13.85
C ALA A 290 37.22 -0.53 -13.40
N ARG A 291 36.57 0.16 -12.46
CA ARG A 291 37.12 1.37 -11.86
C ARG A 291 38.11 0.94 -10.79
N ASP A 292 39.37 1.31 -10.96
CA ASP A 292 40.42 1.03 -9.98
C ASP A 292 40.29 1.98 -8.77
N PHE A 293 39.57 1.52 -7.73
CA PHE A 293 39.36 2.28 -6.49
C PHE A 293 40.56 2.26 -5.53
N LEU A 294 41.68 1.66 -5.94
CA LEU A 294 42.85 1.46 -5.08
C LEU A 294 43.47 2.80 -4.66
N ALA A 295 43.53 3.77 -5.58
CA ALA A 295 44.02 5.11 -5.29
C ALA A 295 43.13 5.84 -4.28
N ASP A 296 41.80 5.81 -4.50
CA ASP A 296 40.83 6.47 -3.61
C ASP A 296 40.84 5.85 -2.19
N PHE A 297 40.99 4.53 -2.11
CA PHE A 297 41.14 3.80 -0.84
C PHE A 297 42.43 4.19 -0.10
N LEU A 298 43.56 4.28 -0.80
CA LEU A 298 44.83 4.68 -0.20
C LEU A 298 44.79 6.12 0.31
N VAL A 299 44.18 7.04 -0.45
CA VAL A 299 44.03 8.44 -0.05
C VAL A 299 43.12 8.57 1.17
N THR A 300 41.98 7.89 1.17
CA THR A 300 41.04 7.93 2.31
C THR A 300 41.61 7.30 3.58
N LEU A 301 42.54 6.34 3.48
CA LEU A 301 43.16 5.71 4.64
C LEU A 301 44.43 6.44 5.13
N LEU A 302 45.37 6.75 4.23
CA LEU A 302 46.69 7.26 4.60
C LEU A 302 46.65 8.70 5.10
N VAL A 303 45.83 9.56 4.49
CA VAL A 303 45.73 10.98 4.87
C VAL A 303 45.32 11.16 6.33
N PRO A 304 44.19 10.58 6.81
CA PRO A 304 43.81 10.73 8.23
C PRO A 304 44.81 10.08 9.19
N LEU A 305 45.48 9.00 8.78
CA LEU A 305 46.50 8.32 9.61
C LEU A 305 47.75 9.18 9.78
N LEU A 306 48.22 9.82 8.70
CA LEU A 306 49.31 10.80 8.75
C LEU A 306 48.95 12.01 9.61
N VAL A 307 47.74 12.55 9.47
CA VAL A 307 47.26 13.67 10.29
C VAL A 307 47.21 13.27 11.77
N ALA A 308 46.67 12.10 12.09
CA ALA A 308 46.63 11.58 13.45
C ALA A 308 48.04 11.41 14.03
N LEU A 309 48.99 10.88 13.26
CA LEU A 309 50.39 10.71 13.68
C LEU A 309 51.08 12.06 13.93
N LEU A 310 50.81 13.06 13.08
CA LEU A 310 51.37 14.39 13.24
C LEU A 310 50.82 15.07 14.51
N LEU A 311 49.52 14.93 14.76
CA LEU A 311 48.87 15.42 15.98
C LEU A 311 49.40 14.72 17.24
N THR A 312 49.62 13.40 17.21
CA THR A 312 50.18 12.68 18.36
C THR A 312 51.62 13.08 18.65
N LEU A 313 52.45 13.28 17.62
CA LEU A 313 53.81 13.81 17.78
C LEU A 313 53.82 15.23 18.35
N LEU A 314 52.94 16.11 17.85
CA LEU A 314 52.80 17.46 18.37
C LEU A 314 52.39 17.44 19.85
N LEU A 315 51.42 16.60 20.20
CA LEU A 315 50.92 16.46 21.56
C LEU A 315 51.98 15.87 22.49
N ALA A 316 52.75 14.88 22.02
CA ALA A 316 53.89 14.34 22.74
C ALA A 316 54.98 15.41 22.96
N TYR A 317 55.29 16.22 21.96
CA TYR A 317 56.23 17.33 22.11
C TYR A 317 55.76 18.35 23.15
N ILE A 318 54.48 18.74 23.11
CA ILE A 318 53.90 19.67 24.09
C ILE A 318 53.95 19.08 25.51
N MET A 319 53.51 17.83 25.67
CA MET A 319 53.39 17.17 26.97
C MET A 319 54.72 16.75 27.59
N CYS A 320 55.71 16.36 26.78
CA CYS A 320 57.00 15.86 27.26
C CYS A 320 58.11 16.90 27.20
N CYS A 321 58.17 17.73 26.15
CA CYS A 321 59.26 18.69 25.93
C CYS A 321 58.93 20.12 26.40
N ARG A 322 57.66 20.51 26.47
CA ARG A 322 57.21 21.84 26.95
C ARG A 322 56.40 21.80 28.25
N ARG A 323 56.59 20.76 29.07
CA ARG A 323 55.92 20.64 30.37
C ARG A 323 56.42 21.71 31.34
N GLU A 324 55.80 22.89 31.31
CA GLU A 324 56.02 23.94 32.30
C GLU A 324 55.70 23.40 33.70
N GLY A 325 56.66 23.50 34.61
CA GLY A 325 56.55 22.99 35.99
C GLY A 325 57.50 21.84 36.33
N ARG A 326 58.32 21.33 35.40
CA ARG A 326 59.40 20.37 35.74
C ARG A 326 60.42 20.99 36.69
N LEU A 327 60.92 22.19 36.37
CA LEU A 327 61.79 23.00 37.24
C LEU A 327 61.18 23.28 38.63
N LYS A 328 59.86 23.55 38.72
CA LYS A 328 59.17 23.79 40.01
C LYS A 328 59.06 22.53 40.87
N ARG A 329 58.96 21.34 40.28
CA ARG A 329 58.99 20.06 41.01
C ARG A 329 60.41 19.71 41.45
N ASP A 330 61.38 19.83 40.55
CA ASP A 330 62.78 19.50 40.85
C ASP A 330 63.34 20.38 42.00
N LEU A 331 62.91 21.64 42.09
CA LEU A 331 63.19 22.55 43.22
C LEU A 331 62.48 22.16 44.53
N ALA A 332 61.34 21.46 44.49
CA ALA A 332 60.58 21.04 45.67
C ALA A 332 61.02 19.65 46.19
N THR A 333 61.72 18.87 45.37
CA THR A 333 62.27 17.55 45.72
C THR A 333 63.78 17.54 45.94
N SER A 334 64.45 18.69 45.84
CA SER A 334 65.86 18.83 46.25
C SER A 334 65.95 19.24 47.73
N GLU A 335 65.61 18.30 48.61
CA GLU A 335 66.04 18.11 50.02
C GLU A 335 65.46 16.77 50.50
#